data_AF-A0A536JV40-F1
#
_entry.id   AF-A0A536JV40-F1
#
_cell.length_a   1.000
_cell.length_b   1.000
_cell.length_c   1.000
_cell.angle_alpha   90.00
_cell.angle_beta   90.00
_cell.angle_gamma   90.00
#
_symmetry.space_group_name_H-M   'P 1'
#
loop_
_entity.id
_entity.type
_entity.pdbx_description
1 polymer ?
#
loop_
_entity_poly.entity_id
_entity_poly.type
_entity_poly.pdbx_seq_one_letter_code
_entity_poly.pdbx_strand_id
1 'polypeptide(L)'
;MAKNPLFELSEAGASVWLDYSRRSLITSGELQRMIEDDAVVGMTSNPTIFEKAIGGSSDYDQALRDLIDGDNKSDEEIMLGLIIEDIQMAADVLKPVYDRTKHKDGYV
;
A
#
# COMPACT_ATOMS: atom_id res chain seq x y z
N MET A 1 -1.69 -15.85 -20.04
CA MET A 1 -0.42 -15.66 -19.30
C MET A 1 -0.10 -16.96 -18.58
N ALA A 2 1.18 -17.34 -18.47
CA ALA A 2 1.55 -18.52 -17.69
C ALA A 2 1.22 -18.23 -16.22
N LYS A 3 0.46 -19.12 -15.56
CA LYS A 3 0.16 -18.97 -14.13
C LYS A 3 1.46 -19.07 -13.34
N ASN A 4 1.80 -18.04 -12.58
CA ASN A 4 2.83 -18.14 -11.57
C ASN A 4 2.30 -18.91 -10.34
N PRO A 5 3.17 -19.34 -9.41
CA PRO A 5 2.75 -20.07 -8.22
C PRO A 5 1.75 -19.33 -7.31
N LEU A 6 1.68 -18.00 -7.37
CA LEU A 6 0.73 -17.21 -6.56
C LEU A 6 -0.70 -17.38 -7.04
N PHE A 7 -0.92 -17.50 -8.35
CA PHE A 7 -2.22 -17.89 -8.88
C PHE A 7 -2.62 -19.30 -8.47
N GLU A 8 -1.70 -20.27 -8.46
CA GLU A 8 -1.98 -21.63 -7.99
C GLU A 8 -2.39 -21.64 -6.51
N LEU A 9 -1.71 -20.84 -5.68
CA LEU A 9 -2.06 -20.67 -4.27
C LEU A 9 -3.45 -20.02 -4.09
N SER A 10 -3.76 -19.01 -4.90
CA SER A 10 -5.09 -18.37 -4.92
C SER A 10 -6.21 -19.34 -5.31
N GLU A 11 -5.98 -20.18 -6.32
CA GLU A 11 -6.93 -21.22 -6.75
C GLU A 11 -7.13 -22.32 -5.70
N ALA A 12 -6.12 -22.58 -4.87
CA ALA A 12 -6.25 -23.45 -3.70
C ALA A 12 -7.04 -22.80 -2.54
N GLY A 13 -7.47 -21.55 -2.68
CA GLY A 13 -8.33 -20.83 -1.74
C GLY A 13 -7.60 -19.94 -0.74
N ALA A 14 -6.28 -19.75 -0.89
CA ALA A 14 -5.48 -18.89 -0.02
C ALA A 14 -5.34 -17.47 -0.58
N SER A 15 -5.56 -16.46 0.25
CA SER A 15 -5.42 -15.06 -0.12
C SER A 15 -3.95 -14.62 -0.05
N VAL A 16 -3.41 -14.07 -1.14
CA VAL A 16 -2.03 -13.56 -1.21
C VAL A 16 -2.00 -12.11 -0.77
N TRP A 17 -1.26 -11.83 0.31
CA TRP A 17 -1.13 -10.49 0.87
C TRP A 17 0.33 -10.03 0.79
N LEU A 18 0.53 -8.75 0.49
CA LEU A 18 1.84 -8.13 0.44
C LEU A 18 2.19 -7.50 1.80
N ASP A 19 3.24 -8.01 2.46
CA ASP A 19 3.77 -7.44 3.72
C ASP A 19 4.84 -6.38 3.46
N TYR A 20 4.45 -5.35 2.71
CA TYR A 20 5.32 -4.24 2.33
C TYR A 20 4.47 -3.07 1.85
N SER A 21 4.72 -1.88 2.41
CA SER A 21 4.07 -0.64 1.98
C SER A 21 5.11 0.45 1.77
N ARG A 22 5.08 1.05 0.59
CA ARG A 22 5.80 2.28 0.24
C ARG A 22 4.93 3.10 -0.69
N ARG A 23 4.99 4.42 -0.54
CA ARG A 23 4.27 5.36 -1.40
C ARG A 23 4.56 5.11 -2.89
N SER A 24 5.81 4.88 -3.27
CA SER A 24 6.19 4.61 -4.67
C SER A 24 5.55 3.35 -5.25
N LEU A 25 5.33 2.30 -4.45
CA LEU A 25 4.70 1.06 -4.90
C LEU A 25 3.25 1.32 -5.35
N ILE A 26 2.58 2.25 -4.69
CA ILE A 26 1.20 2.64 -4.98
C ILE A 26 1.17 3.62 -6.15
N THR A 27 1.94 4.71 -6.07
CA THR A 27 1.89 5.81 -7.06
C THR A 27 2.48 5.43 -8.42
N SER A 28 3.40 4.46 -8.48
CA SER A 28 3.93 3.94 -9.75
C SER A 28 2.99 2.97 -10.47
N GLY A 29 1.93 2.51 -9.81
CA GLY A 29 1.05 1.45 -10.31
C GLY A 29 1.59 0.03 -10.13
N GLU A 30 2.71 -0.16 -9.43
CA GLU A 30 3.25 -1.49 -9.17
C GLU A 30 2.30 -2.36 -8.34
N LEU A 31 1.61 -1.79 -7.35
CA LEU A 31 0.56 -2.50 -6.61
C LEU A 31 -0.55 -3.00 -7.53
N GLN A 32 -1.00 -2.17 -8.48
CA GLN A 32 -2.01 -2.56 -9.46
C GLN A 32 -1.51 -3.73 -10.32
N ARG A 33 -0.26 -3.67 -10.80
CA ARG A 33 0.36 -4.77 -11.55
C ARG A 33 0.38 -6.06 -10.73
N MET A 34 0.75 -6.01 -9.45
CA MET A 34 0.78 -7.19 -8.59
C MET A 34 -0.62 -7.80 -8.36
N ILE A 35 -1.68 -6.98 -8.32
CA ILE A 35 -3.06 -7.46 -8.25
C ILE A 35 -3.44 -8.22 -9.54
N GLU A 36 -3.01 -7.72 -10.70
CA GLU A 36 -3.35 -8.27 -12.01
C GLU A 36 -2.51 -9.48 -12.40
N ASP A 37 -1.21 -9.45 -12.07
CA ASP A 37 -0.21 -10.39 -12.57
C ASP A 37 0.30 -11.36 -11.50
N ASP A 38 0.10 -11.07 -10.21
CA ASP A 38 0.66 -11.86 -9.08
C ASP A 38 -0.40 -12.31 -8.06
N ALA A 39 -1.69 -12.20 -8.41
CA ALA A 39 -2.82 -12.61 -7.56
C ALA A 39 -2.85 -11.95 -6.16
N VAL A 40 -2.20 -10.80 -5.99
CA VAL A 40 -2.24 -10.04 -4.73
C VAL A 40 -3.65 -9.52 -4.49
N VAL A 41 -4.16 -9.71 -3.27
CA VAL A 41 -5.51 -9.32 -2.88
C VAL A 41 -5.57 -8.51 -1.59
N GLY A 42 -4.43 -8.19 -0.99
CA GLY A 42 -4.35 -7.35 0.19
C GLY A 42 -2.93 -6.89 0.46
N MET A 43 -2.80 -5.94 1.37
CA MET A 43 -1.54 -5.40 1.85
C MET A 43 -1.57 -5.36 3.38
N THR A 44 -0.41 -5.41 4.02
CA THR A 44 -0.28 -5.06 5.43
C THR A 44 0.65 -3.88 5.60
N SER A 45 0.34 -3.06 6.60
CA SER A 45 1.24 -2.05 7.13
C SER A 45 1.55 -2.32 8.60
N ASN A 46 2.68 -1.81 9.06
CA ASN A 46 3.02 -1.78 10.48
C ASN A 46 3.98 -0.59 10.74
N PRO A 47 4.15 -0.15 12.00
CA PRO A 47 5.00 1.00 12.31
C PRO A 47 6.41 0.91 11.74
N THR A 48 7.03 -0.28 11.80
CA THR A 48 8.39 -0.51 11.29
C THR A 48 8.48 -0.37 9.76
N ILE A 49 7.44 -0.75 9.03
CA ILE A 49 7.36 -0.54 7.57
C ILE A 49 7.37 0.96 7.26
N PHE A 50 6.56 1.76 7.97
CA PHE A 50 6.49 3.21 7.74
C PHE A 50 7.78 3.93 8.15
N GLU A 51 8.39 3.55 9.28
CA GLU A 51 9.69 4.10 9.69
C GLU A 51 10.74 3.92 8.58
N LYS A 52 10.81 2.72 7.99
CA LYS A 52 11.75 2.41 6.90
C LYS A 52 11.38 3.08 5.58
N ALA A 53 10.10 3.29 5.31
CA ALA A 53 9.65 3.96 4.11
C ALA A 53 9.97 5.46 4.19
N ILE A 54 9.56 6.12 5.27
CA ILE A 54 9.71 7.57 5.46
C ILE A 54 11.19 7.95 5.66
N GLY A 55 11.93 7.21 6.48
CA GLY A 55 13.34 7.52 6.76
C GLY A 55 14.33 6.93 5.76
N GLY A 56 13.91 5.97 4.93
CA GLY A 56 14.79 5.16 4.08
C GLY A 56 14.57 5.33 2.58
N SER A 57 13.68 6.22 2.15
CA SER A 57 13.47 6.55 0.74
C SER A 57 13.27 8.05 0.53
N SER A 58 13.30 8.49 -0.72
CA SER A 58 12.98 9.87 -1.12
C SER A 58 11.48 10.05 -1.42
N ASP A 59 10.64 9.05 -1.15
CA ASP A 59 9.24 9.05 -1.58
C ASP A 59 8.40 10.14 -0.87
N TYR A 60 8.88 10.59 0.29
CA TYR A 60 8.19 11.55 1.15
C TYR A 60 8.82 12.95 1.12
N ASP A 61 9.94 13.15 0.43
CA ASP A 61 10.71 14.40 0.44
C ASP A 61 9.87 15.62 0.09
N GLN A 62 9.01 15.51 -0.94
CA GLN A 62 8.17 16.62 -1.37
C GLN A 62 7.06 16.89 -0.35
N ALA A 63 6.36 15.84 0.11
CA ALA A 63 5.29 15.97 1.10
C ALA A 63 5.81 16.54 2.43
N LEU A 64 7.01 16.13 2.86
CA LEU A 64 7.66 16.67 4.05
C LEU A 64 8.00 18.15 3.89
N ARG A 65 8.53 18.59 2.74
CA ARG A 65 8.79 20.02 2.47
C ARG A 65 7.50 20.84 2.55
N ASP A 66 6.45 20.37 1.89
CA ASP A 66 5.16 21.07 1.85
C ASP A 66 4.52 21.18 3.25
N LEU A 67 4.69 20.16 4.11
CA LEU A 67 4.17 20.14 5.48
C LEU A 67 4.98 21.02 6.44
N ILE A 68 6.30 21.10 6.28
CA ILE A 68 7.19 21.96 7.09
C ILE A 68 6.92 23.45 6.82
N ASP A 69 6.61 23.81 5.57
CA ASP A 69 6.38 25.19 5.17
C ASP A 69 4.96 25.70 5.52
N GLY A 70 4.01 24.80 5.75
CA GLY A 70 2.58 25.12 5.77
C GLY A 70 1.90 25.22 7.14
N ASP A 71 2.37 24.53 8.18
CA ASP A 71 1.67 24.45 9.47
C ASP A 71 2.62 24.19 10.66
N ASN A 72 2.26 24.71 11.83
CA ASN A 72 2.97 24.49 13.10
C ASN A 72 2.61 23.10 13.72
N LYS A 73 2.61 22.05 12.90
CA LYS A 73 2.27 20.66 13.27
C LYS A 73 3.42 19.98 14.00
N SER A 74 3.09 19.08 14.90
CA SER A 74 4.06 18.18 15.52
C SER A 74 4.53 17.10 14.54
N ASP A 75 5.71 16.53 14.81
CA ASP A 75 6.27 15.42 14.03
C ASP A 75 5.31 14.22 13.96
N GLU A 76 4.54 13.98 15.03
CA GLU A 76 3.54 12.91 15.11
C GLU A 76 2.36 13.18 14.17
N GLU A 77 1.85 14.41 14.12
CA GLU A 77 0.77 14.79 13.20
C GLU A 77 1.20 14.69 11.73
N ILE A 78 2.45 15.08 11.43
CA ILE A 78 3.04 14.93 10.10
C ILE A 78 3.12 13.45 9.72
N MET A 79 3.72 12.62 10.58
CA MET A 79 3.86 11.18 10.33
C MET A 79 2.50 10.52 10.13
N LEU A 80 1.54 10.77 11.02
CA LEU A 80 0.21 10.16 10.95
C LEU A 80 -0.53 10.59 9.69
N GLY A 81 -0.39 11.86 9.28
CA GLY A 81 -0.95 12.35 8.02
C GLY A 81 -0.42 11.58 6.80
N LEU A 82 0.89 11.38 6.72
CA LEU A 82 1.52 10.62 5.63
C LEU A 82 1.08 9.15 5.62
N ILE A 83 0.97 8.54 6.80
CA ILE A 83 0.51 7.15 6.97
C ILE A 83 -0.94 6.99 6.50
N ILE A 84 -1.83 7.89 6.92
CA ILE A 84 -3.24 7.86 6.54
C ILE A 84 -3.38 8.00 5.02
N GLU A 85 -2.65 8.95 4.42
CA GLU A 85 -2.65 9.18 2.98
C GLU A 85 -2.24 7.91 2.22
N ASP A 86 -1.16 7.24 2.64
CA ASP A 86 -0.69 6.01 2.01
C ASP A 86 -1.71 4.86 2.13
N ILE A 87 -2.32 4.70 3.30
CA ILE A 87 -3.37 3.69 3.53
C ILE A 87 -4.59 3.98 2.63
N GLN A 88 -5.00 5.24 2.50
CA GLN A 88 -6.11 5.64 1.62
C GLN A 88 -5.81 5.32 0.16
N MET A 89 -4.63 5.68 -0.33
CA MET A 89 -4.24 5.38 -1.71
C MET A 89 -4.19 3.86 -1.98
N ALA A 90 -3.66 3.07 -1.05
CA ALA A 90 -3.66 1.62 -1.16
C ALA A 90 -5.08 1.03 -1.14
N ALA A 91 -5.95 1.55 -0.27
CA ALA A 91 -7.35 1.14 -0.19
C ALA A 91 -8.11 1.44 -1.49
N ASP A 92 -7.84 2.59 -2.13
CA ASP A 92 -8.43 2.95 -3.41
C ASP A 92 -8.02 1.98 -4.53
N VAL A 93 -6.74 1.58 -4.58
CA VAL A 93 -6.23 0.58 -5.52
C VAL A 93 -6.83 -0.82 -5.25
N LEU A 94 -7.05 -1.17 -3.99
CA LEU A 94 -7.61 -2.46 -3.58
C LEU A 94 -9.15 -2.52 -3.62
N LYS A 95 -9.83 -1.38 -3.76
CA LYS A 95 -11.30 -1.28 -3.78
C LYS A 95 -11.97 -2.21 -4.81
N PRO A 96 -11.47 -2.36 -6.05
CA PRO A 96 -12.04 -3.32 -6.99
C PRO A 96 -11.92 -4.78 -6.53
N VAL A 97 -10.86 -5.10 -5.78
CA VAL A 97 -10.68 -6.43 -5.18
C VAL A 97 -11.69 -6.64 -4.06
N TYR A 98 -11.88 -5.64 -3.21
CA TYR A 98 -12.88 -5.65 -2.15
C TYR A 98 -14.29 -5.92 -2.70
N ASP A 99 -14.66 -5.22 -3.77
CA ASP A 99 -15.97 -5.38 -4.40
C ASP A 99 -16.12 -6.75 -5.08
N ARG A 100 -15.16 -7.17 -5.91
CA ARG A 100 -15.27 -8.43 -6.68
C ARG A 100 -15.23 -9.68 -5.80
N THR A 101 -14.59 -9.60 -4.63
CA THR A 101 -14.50 -10.70 -3.66
C THR A 101 -15.64 -10.69 -2.64
N LYS A 102 -16.62 -9.79 -2.77
CA LYS A 102 -17.73 -9.61 -1.82
C LYS A 102 -17.20 -9.37 -0.40
N HIS A 103 -16.23 -8.46 -0.30
CA HIS A 103 -15.64 -7.98 0.95
C HIS A 103 -14.79 -9.01 1.70
N LYS A 104 -14.43 -10.13 1.06
CA LYS A 104 -13.55 -11.15 1.64
C LYS A 104 -12.09 -10.67 1.66
N ASP A 105 -11.65 -10.02 0.59
CA ASP A 105 -10.29 -9.51 0.42
C ASP A 105 -10.33 -8.00 0.06
N GLY A 106 -9.22 -7.42 -0.37
CA GLY A 106 -9.11 -6.01 -0.76
C GLY A 106 -8.86 -5.06 0.42
N TYR A 107 -8.12 -5.52 1.43
CA TYR A 107 -7.80 -4.76 2.64
C TYR A 107 -6.34 -4.31 2.65
N VAL A 108 -6.08 -3.22 3.37
CA VAL A 108 -4.76 -2.69 3.74
C VAL A 108 -4.76 -2.33 5.23
#